data_AF-A0A3D0RNC3-F1
#
_entry.id   AF-A0A3D0RNC3-F1
#
_cell.length_a   1.000
_cell.length_b   1.000
_cell.length_c   1.000
_cell.angle_alpha   90.00
_cell.angle_beta   90.00
_cell.angle_gamma   90.00
#
_symmetry.space_group_name_H-M   'P 1'
#
loop_
_entity.id
_entity.type
_entity.pdbx_description
1 polymer ?
#
loop_
_entity_poly.entity_id
_entity_poly.type
_entity_poly.pdbx_seq_one_letter_code
_entity_poly.pdbx_strand_id
1 'polypeptide(L)'
;RKRYQDDANSSKVRERLDYELRVVHEMGFDAYFLIVWDLCRFARDNGIWYNARGSAAGSIIAYTLEITMVDPLEHALIFER
;
A
#
# COMPACT_ATOMS: atom_id res chain seq x y z
N ARG A 1 1.24 8.24 8.15
CA ARG A 1 0.72 9.55 8.63
C ARG A 1 -0.58 9.95 7.94
N LYS A 2 -0.69 10.02 6.60
CA LYS A 2 -1.97 10.37 5.96
C LYS A 2 -3.11 9.36 6.23
N ARG A 3 -2.84 8.05 6.05
CA ARG A 3 -3.82 6.97 6.29
C ARG A 3 -4.02 6.66 7.77
N TYR A 4 -2.96 6.22 8.45
CA TYR A 4 -3.01 5.78 9.84
C TYR A 4 -2.91 6.90 10.91
N GLN A 5 -2.77 8.17 10.53
CA GLN A 5 -2.75 9.31 11.47
C GLN A 5 -1.83 9.09 12.68
N ASP A 6 -2.39 9.11 13.90
CA ASP A 6 -1.70 8.93 15.17
C ASP A 6 -1.15 7.50 15.33
N ASP A 7 -1.85 6.50 14.77
CA ASP A 7 -1.43 5.09 14.78
C ASP A 7 -0.30 4.78 13.80
N ALA A 8 0.14 5.75 12.99
CA ALA A 8 1.20 5.54 12.00
C ALA A 8 2.54 5.10 12.63
N ASN A 9 2.75 5.40 13.91
CA ASN A 9 3.94 4.99 14.66
C ASN A 9 3.67 3.79 15.60
N SER A 10 2.46 3.24 15.59
CA SER A 10 2.17 2.02 16.35
C SER A 10 3.06 0.87 15.87
N SER A 11 3.42 -0.04 16.79
CA SER A 11 4.22 -1.22 16.46
C SER A 11 3.56 -2.04 15.35
N LYS A 12 2.24 -2.28 15.45
CA LYS A 12 1.47 -3.03 14.44
C LYS A 12 1.63 -2.47 13.02
N VAL A 13 1.51 -1.15 12.84
CA VAL A 13 1.64 -0.52 11.52
C VAL A 13 3.09 -0.54 11.04
N ARG A 14 4.03 -0.17 11.91
CA ARG A 14 5.46 -0.08 11.55
C ARG A 14 6.04 -1.45 11.21
N GLU A 15 5.76 -2.47 12.02
CA GLU A 15 6.25 -3.83 11.80
C GLU A 15 5.72 -4.41 10.49
N ARG A 16 4.41 -4.24 10.20
CA ARG A 16 3.83 -4.71 8.93
C ARG A 16 4.42 -3.97 7.73
N LEU A 17 4.56 -2.65 7.82
CA LEU A 17 5.13 -1.85 6.73
C LEU A 17 6.59 -2.18 6.47
N ASP A 18 7.41 -2.26 7.52
CA ASP A 18 8.84 -2.57 7.41
C ASP A 18 9.04 -4.03 6.92
N TYR A 19 8.17 -4.96 7.29
CA TYR A 19 8.14 -6.32 6.74
C TYR A 19 7.87 -6.33 5.23
N GLU A 20 6.76 -5.72 4.79
CA GLU A 20 6.41 -5.71 3.36
C GLU A 20 7.48 -4.98 2.53
N LEU A 21 8.01 -3.85 3.01
CA LEU A 21 9.04 -3.08 2.30
C LEU A 21 10.31 -3.91 2.10
N ARG A 22 10.72 -4.66 3.13
CA ARG A 22 11.87 -5.56 3.01
C ARG A 22 11.63 -6.64 1.95
N VAL A 23 10.47 -7.28 1.96
CA VAL A 23 10.14 -8.33 0.98
C VAL A 23 10.11 -7.75 -0.45
N VAL A 24 9.45 -6.61 -0.65
CA VAL A 24 9.38 -5.94 -1.96
C VAL A 24 10.77 -5.57 -2.47
N HIS A 25 11.64 -5.08 -1.58
CA HIS A 25 13.02 -4.74 -1.93
C HIS A 25 13.85 -5.98 -2.29
N GLU A 26 13.78 -7.05 -1.49
CA GLU A 26 14.47 -8.31 -1.76
C GLU A 26 14.04 -8.95 -3.08
N MET A 27 12.77 -8.79 -3.46
CA MET A 27 12.25 -9.26 -4.75
C MET A 27 12.57 -8.33 -5.94
N GLY A 28 13.10 -7.13 -5.68
CA GLY A 28 13.40 -6.14 -6.73
C GLY A 28 12.18 -5.43 -7.31
N PHE A 29 11.07 -5.34 -6.56
CA PHE A 29 9.82 -4.73 -7.02
C PHE A 29 9.61 -3.27 -6.61
N ASP A 30 10.63 -2.62 -6.05
CA ASP A 30 10.56 -1.21 -5.64
C ASP A 30 10.06 -0.31 -6.78
N ALA A 31 10.67 -0.43 -7.96
CA ALA A 31 10.32 0.36 -9.13
C ALA A 31 8.89 0.11 -9.61
N TYR A 32 8.40 -1.13 -9.51
CA TYR A 32 7.03 -1.47 -9.89
C TYR A 32 6.01 -0.72 -9.01
N PHE A 33 6.18 -0.75 -7.69
CA PHE A 33 5.31 -0.01 -6.77
C PHE A 33 5.35 1.50 -7.03
N LEU A 34 6.52 2.06 -7.35
CA LEU A 34 6.65 3.49 -7.68
C LEU A 34 5.96 3.86 -8.99
N ILE A 35 6.09 3.03 -10.04
CA ILE A 35 5.41 3.26 -11.32
C ILE A 35 3.89 3.22 -11.12
N VAL A 36 3.36 2.21 -10.43
CA VAL A 36 1.92 2.08 -10.18
C VAL A 36 1.41 3.25 -9.31
N TRP A 37 2.18 3.63 -8.30
CA TRP A 37 1.87 4.80 -7.48
C TRP A 37 1.76 6.07 -8.32
N ASP A 38 2.70 6.31 -9.25
CA ASP A 38 2.70 7.50 -10.11
C ASP A 38 1.47 7.53 -11.03
N LEU A 39 1.10 6.39 -11.63
CA LEU A 39 -0.13 6.26 -12.42
C LEU A 39 -1.38 6.56 -11.59
N CYS A 40 -1.49 5.97 -10.40
CA CYS A 40 -2.61 6.21 -9.50
C CYS A 40 -2.66 7.68 -9.04
N ARG A 41 -1.52 8.28 -8.74
CA ARG A 41 -1.42 9.69 -8.36
C ARG A 41 -1.88 10.59 -9.50
N PHE A 42 -1.38 10.38 -10.72
CA PHE A 42 -1.81 11.13 -11.90
C PHE A 42 -3.32 11.03 -12.09
N ALA A 43 -3.90 9.84 -11.96
CA ALA A 43 -5.34 9.65 -12.06
C ALA A 43 -6.10 10.45 -10.99
N ARG A 44 -5.67 10.42 -9.72
CA ARG A 44 -6.26 11.25 -8.64
C ARG A 44 -6.20 12.74 -8.96
N ASP A 45 -5.02 13.23 -9.33
CA ASP A 45 -4.75 14.65 -9.57
C ASP A 45 -5.57 15.20 -10.76
N ASN A 46 -5.99 14.33 -11.68
CA ASN A 46 -6.81 14.68 -12.86
C ASN A 46 -8.29 14.29 -12.73
N GLY A 47 -8.74 13.84 -11.55
CA GLY A 47 -10.13 13.42 -11.35
C GLY A 47 -10.53 12.17 -12.16
N ILE A 48 -9.56 11.36 -12.58
CA ILE A 48 -9.79 10.10 -13.27
C ILE A 48 -10.00 9.01 -12.22
N TRP A 49 -11.17 8.39 -12.25
CA TRP A 49 -11.49 7.30 -11.34
C TRP A 49 -10.68 6.04 -11.66
N TYR A 50 -10.12 5.40 -10.63
CA TYR A 50 -9.46 4.10 -10.71
C TYR A 50 -9.75 3.27 -9.45
N ASN A 51 -9.46 1.97 -9.54
CA ASN A 51 -9.57 1.06 -8.41
C ASN A 51 -8.55 -0.09 -8.54
N ALA A 52 -8.07 -0.62 -7.42
CA ALA A 52 -7.26 -1.82 -7.37
C ALA A 52 -8.14 -3.06 -7.13
N ARG A 53 -7.79 -4.19 -7.75
CA ARG A 53 -8.49 -5.47 -7.60
C ARG A 53 -7.49 -6.57 -7.28
N GLY A 54 -7.96 -7.69 -6.72
CA GLY A 54 -7.14 -8.86 -6.43
C GLY A 54 -6.26 -8.71 -5.17
N SER A 55 -5.11 -9.38 -5.17
CA SER A 55 -4.21 -9.49 -4.01
C SER A 55 -3.62 -8.16 -3.55
N ALA A 56 -3.62 -7.12 -4.39
CA ALA A 56 -3.12 -5.79 -4.04
C ALA A 56 -3.81 -5.19 -2.79
N ALA A 57 -5.05 -5.59 -2.48
CA ALA A 57 -5.74 -5.15 -1.27
C ALA A 57 -5.11 -5.67 0.03
N GLY A 58 -4.28 -6.72 -0.02
CA GLY A 58 -3.59 -7.29 1.13
C GLY A 58 -2.31 -6.56 1.55
N SER A 59 -1.86 -5.57 0.78
CA SER A 59 -0.60 -4.87 1.02
C SER A 59 -0.80 -3.52 1.72
N ILE A 60 -0.11 -3.33 2.85
CA ILE A 60 -0.06 -2.04 3.55
C ILE A 60 0.71 -0.99 2.74
N ILE A 61 1.68 -1.40 1.91
CA ILE A 61 2.37 -0.51 0.97
C ILE A 61 1.36 0.03 -0.04
N ALA A 62 0.57 -0.85 -0.67
CA ALA A 62 -0.43 -0.42 -1.65
C ALA A 62 -1.48 0.53 -1.04
N TYR A 63 -1.89 0.28 0.21
CA TYR A 63 -2.82 1.15 0.93
C TYR A 63 -2.20 2.52 1.27
N THR A 64 -0.96 2.54 1.76
CA THR A 64 -0.26 3.77 2.12
C THR A 64 0.12 4.64 0.92
N LEU A 65 0.39 4.02 -0.24
CA LEU A 65 0.58 4.70 -1.53
C LEU A 65 -0.73 5.09 -2.22
N GLU A 66 -1.89 4.78 -1.62
CA GLU A 66 -3.22 5.07 -2.18
C GLU A 66 -3.46 4.38 -3.54
N ILE A 67 -2.79 3.25 -3.77
CA ILE A 67 -3.04 2.35 -4.91
C ILE A 67 -4.35 1.59 -4.65
N THR A 68 -4.54 1.11 -3.41
CA THR A 68 -5.80 0.55 -2.92
C THR A 68 -6.41 1.45 -1.85
N MET A 69 -7.74 1.39 -1.73
CA MET A 69 -8.51 2.09 -0.70
C MET A 69 -8.87 1.20 0.50
N VAL A 70 -8.52 -0.09 0.42
CA VAL A 70 -8.84 -1.09 1.45
C VAL A 70 -7.71 -1.17 2.47
N ASP A 71 -8.01 -1.03 3.76
CA ASP A 71 -7.03 -1.19 4.83
C ASP A 71 -6.80 -2.69 5.13
N PRO A 72 -5.60 -3.23 4.87
CA PRO A 72 -5.32 -4.64 5.12
C PRO A 72 -5.26 -5.00 6.61
N LEU A 73 -4.93 -4.05 7.49
CA LEU A 73 -4.82 -4.31 8.93
C LEU A 73 -6.18 -4.36 9.62
N GLU A 74 -7.14 -3.57 9.14
CA GLU A 74 -8.53 -3.58 9.62
C GLU A 74 -9.24 -4.87 9.21
N HIS A 75 -9.03 -5.32 7.97
CA HIS A 75 -9.69 -6.50 7.41
C HIS A 75 -8.88 -7.79 7.54
N ALA A 76 -7.78 -7.78 8.29
CA ALA A 76 -6.88 -8.92 8.51
C ALA A 76 -6.46 -9.62 7.19
N LEU A 77 -6.18 -8.82 6.15
CA LEU A 77 -5.76 -9.32 4.85
C LEU A 77 -4.28 -9.73 4.87
N ILE A 78 -4.00 -10.82 4.16
CA ILE A 78 -2.68 -11.47 4.10
C ILE A 78 -1.91 -10.91 2.91
N PHE A 79 -0.65 -10.55 3.12
CA PHE A 79 0.22 -9.98 2.10
C PHE A 79 0.77 -11.06 1.15
N GLU A 80 1.10 -12.22 1.70
CA GLU A 80 1.77 -13.35 1.07
C GLU A 80 0.82 -14.27 0.28
N ARG A 81 -0.36 -13.76 -0.08
CA ARG A 81 -1.42 -14.52 -0.76
C ARG A 81 -1.10 -14.84 -2.21
#